data_AF-A0A3P7PKM9-F1
#
_entry.id   AF-A0A3P7PKM9-F1
#
_cell.length_a   1.000
_cell.length_b   1.000
_cell.length_c   1.000
_cell.angle_alpha   90.00
_cell.angle_beta   90.00
_cell.angle_gamma   90.00
#
_symmetry.space_group_name_H-M   'P 1'
#
loop_
_entity.id
_entity.type
_entity.pdbx_description
1 polymer ?
#
loop_
_entity_poly.entity_id
_entity_poly.type
_entity_poly.pdbx_seq_one_letter_code
_entity_poly.pdbx_strand_id
1 'polypeptide(L)'
;MIWHFGSRNVFILENVVAERALYYWNNEYLVSLIEENNEVLLPILFPSFYRISREHWNQTIVALVYNVLKTFMEMNPVLFDELTKNYKAERQK
;
A
#
# COMPACT_ATOMS: atom_id res chain seq x y z
N MET A 1 -2.47 -28.63 -26.24
CA MET A 1 -2.64 -27.26 -25.72
C MET A 1 -3.52 -27.32 -24.47
N ILE A 2 -2.98 -27.74 -23.33
CA ILE A 2 -3.62 -27.50 -22.02
C ILE A 2 -2.48 -27.50 -20.99
N TRP A 3 -2.09 -26.31 -20.51
CA TRP A 3 -1.35 -26.19 -19.26
C TRP A 3 -2.36 -25.76 -18.20
N HIS A 4 -2.73 -26.69 -17.31
CA HIS A 4 -3.38 -26.38 -16.05
C HIS A 4 -2.28 -26.24 -15.00
N PHE A 5 -1.87 -25.01 -14.72
CA PHE A 5 -1.24 -24.68 -13.45
C PHE A 5 -2.21 -23.79 -12.68
N GLY A 6 -2.59 -24.27 -11.51
CA GLY A 6 -3.65 -23.70 -10.69
C GLY A 6 -3.28 -22.31 -10.16
N SER A 7 -3.89 -21.28 -10.75
CA SER A 7 -3.81 -19.89 -10.24
C SER A 7 -4.79 -19.60 -9.10
N ARG A 8 -5.70 -20.53 -8.74
CA ARG A 8 -6.78 -20.23 -7.77
C ARG A 8 -6.28 -19.87 -6.37
N ASN A 9 -5.15 -20.40 -5.91
CA ASN A 9 -4.68 -20.12 -4.54
C ASN A 9 -4.00 -18.76 -4.39
N VAL A 10 -3.36 -18.24 -5.45
CA VAL A 10 -2.74 -16.90 -5.42
C VAL A 10 -3.82 -15.82 -5.42
N PHE A 11 -4.85 -15.95 -6.26
CA PHE A 11 -5.98 -15.00 -6.31
C PHE A 11 -6.81 -14.94 -5.02
N ILE A 12 -6.91 -16.03 -4.25
CA ILE A 12 -7.65 -16.04 -2.98
C ILE A 12 -6.86 -15.30 -1.88
N LEU A 13 -5.54 -15.48 -1.80
CA LEU A 13 -4.71 -14.78 -0.82
C LEU A 13 -4.72 -13.26 -1.02
N GLU A 14 -4.70 -12.80 -2.27
CA GLU A 14 -4.75 -11.37 -2.57
C GLU A 14 -6.07 -10.72 -2.18
N ASN A 15 -7.21 -11.42 -2.31
CA ASN A 15 -8.50 -10.95 -1.80
C ASN A 15 -8.57 -10.94 -0.27
N VAL A 16 -8.04 -11.94 0.41
CA VAL A 16 -8.08 -12.00 1.88
C VAL A 16 -7.17 -10.92 2.51
N VAL A 17 -6.04 -10.61 1.86
CA VAL A 17 -5.15 -9.52 2.29
C VAL A 17 -5.80 -8.16 2.05
N ALA A 18 -6.45 -7.97 0.90
CA ALA A 18 -7.23 -6.77 0.58
C ALA A 18 -8.33 -6.51 1.60
N GLU A 19 -9.11 -7.54 1.90
CA GLU A 19 -10.23 -7.50 2.82
C GLU A 19 -9.76 -7.19 4.24
N ARG A 20 -8.67 -7.83 4.69
CA ARG A 20 -8.05 -7.53 5.99
C ARG A 20 -7.49 -6.11 6.07
N ALA A 21 -6.84 -5.61 5.02
CA ALA A 21 -6.36 -4.24 4.97
C ALA A 21 -7.52 -3.23 5.06
N LEU A 22 -8.61 -3.46 4.33
CA LEU A 22 -9.85 -2.68 4.43
C LEU A 22 -10.47 -2.70 5.83
N TYR A 23 -10.41 -3.84 6.53
CA TYR A 23 -10.88 -3.93 7.92
C TYR A 23 -10.09 -3.03 8.88
N TYR A 24 -8.77 -2.91 8.69
CA TYR A 24 -7.95 -2.00 9.51
C TYR A 24 -8.27 -0.54 9.21
N TRP A 25 -8.53 -0.21 7.94
CA TRP A 25 -8.90 1.13 7.51
C TRP A 25 -10.35 1.55 7.85
N ASN A 26 -11.25 0.59 8.09
CA ASN A 26 -12.62 0.86 8.55
C ASN A 26 -12.72 1.08 10.07
N ASN A 27 -11.65 0.84 10.83
CA ASN A 27 -11.64 1.08 12.26
C ASN A 27 -11.11 2.49 12.53
N GLU A 28 -12.02 3.44 12.75
CA GLU A 28 -11.69 4.86 13.01
C GLU A 28 -10.66 5.04 14.13
N TYR A 29 -10.67 4.20 15.16
CA TYR A 29 -9.70 4.26 16.25
C TYR A 29 -8.29 3.85 15.82
N LEU A 30 -8.16 2.85 14.95
CA LEU A 30 -6.85 2.47 14.41
C LEU A 30 -6.34 3.53 13.43
N VAL A 31 -7.23 4.08 12.61
CA VAL A 31 -6.89 5.16 11.68
C VAL A 31 -6.42 6.40 12.43
N SER A 32 -7.11 6.80 13.51
CA SER A 32 -6.70 7.94 14.33
C SER A 32 -5.34 7.70 15.01
N LEU A 33 -5.08 6.48 15.48
CA LEU A 33 -3.78 6.14 16.09
C LEU A 33 -2.64 6.17 15.06
N ILE A 34 -2.91 5.72 13.83
CA ILE A 34 -1.95 5.82 12.72
C ILE A 34 -1.71 7.28 12.34
N GLU A 35 -2.76 8.11 12.35
CA GLU A 35 -2.67 9.54 12.09
C GLU A 35 -1.87 10.28 13.17
N GLU A 36 -2.03 9.94 14.45
CA GLU A 36 -1.24 10.50 15.54
C GLU A 36 0.25 10.14 15.45
N ASN A 37 0.58 8.97 14.88
CA ASN A 37 1.95 8.45 14.76
C ASN A 37 2.49 8.49 13.31
N ASN A 38 1.87 9.30 12.46
CA ASN A 38 2.06 9.28 11.02
C ASN A 38 3.54 9.58 10.63
N GLU A 39 4.22 10.44 11.38
CA GLU A 39 5.61 10.84 11.15
C GLU A 39 6.61 9.68 11.28
N VAL A 40 6.29 8.66 12.09
CA VAL A 40 7.14 7.47 12.27
C VAL A 40 6.68 6.32 11.39
N LEU A 41 5.36 6.13 11.26
CA LEU A 41 4.80 4.99 10.55
C LEU A 41 4.85 5.14 9.03
N LEU A 42 4.53 6.33 8.48
CA LEU A 42 4.55 6.53 7.02
C LEU A 42 5.91 6.25 6.40
N PRO A 43 7.05 6.76 6.92
CA PRO A 43 8.36 6.50 6.32
C PRO A 43 8.73 5.01 6.24
N ILE A 44 8.25 4.19 7.18
CA ILE A 44 8.51 2.75 7.24
C ILE A 44 7.64 2.00 6.22
N LEU A 45 6.36 2.37 6.12
CA LEU A 45 5.37 1.69 5.30
C LEU A 45 5.44 2.12 3.82
N PHE A 46 5.72 3.40 3.57
CA PHE A 46 5.66 4.02 2.26
C PHE A 46 6.51 3.32 1.18
N PRO A 47 7.80 2.98 1.41
CA PRO A 47 8.64 2.38 0.37
C PRO A 47 8.08 1.06 -0.18
N SER A 48 7.53 0.24 0.72
CA SER A 48 6.95 -1.07 0.37
C SER A 48 5.69 -0.89 -0.49
N PHE A 49 4.78 -0.01 -0.07
CA PHE A 49 3.55 0.26 -0.80
C PHE A 49 3.81 0.98 -2.13
N TYR A 50 4.71 1.97 -2.15
CA TYR A 50 5.05 2.71 -3.36
C TYR A 50 5.74 1.82 -4.40
N ARG A 51 6.50 0.80 -3.98
CA ARG A 51 7.04 -0.22 -4.90
C ARG A 51 5.92 -1.07 -5.51
N ILE A 52 5.01 -1.57 -4.68
CA ILE A 52 3.91 -2.44 -5.13
C ILE A 52 3.00 -1.70 -6.10
N SER A 53 2.70 -0.41 -5.88
CA SER A 53 1.84 0.37 -6.79
C SER A 53 2.43 0.57 -8.19
N ARG A 54 3.74 0.34 -8.37
CA ARG A 54 4.47 0.57 -9.63
C ARG A 54 4.89 -0.72 -10.33
N GLU A 55 5.23 -1.75 -9.57
CA GLU A 55 5.90 -2.96 -10.09
C GLU A 55 4.99 -4.22 -10.04
N HIS A 56 3.81 -4.15 -9.41
CA HIS A 56 2.96 -5.32 -9.23
C HIS A 56 2.08 -5.63 -10.47
N TRP A 57 2.00 -6.91 -10.83
CA TRP A 57 1.28 -7.36 -12.03
C TRP A 57 -0.25 -7.41 -11.85
N ASN A 58 -0.72 -7.73 -10.63
CA ASN A 58 -2.16 -7.75 -10.33
C ASN A 58 -2.71 -6.32 -10.12
N GLN A 59 -3.59 -5.89 -11.05
CA GLN A 59 -4.23 -4.57 -11.03
C GLN A 59 -5.15 -4.34 -9.83
N THR A 60 -5.78 -5.39 -9.28
CA THR A 60 -6.59 -5.29 -8.06
C THR A 60 -5.73 -4.93 -6.85
N ILE A 61 -4.56 -5.56 -6.70
CA ILE A 61 -3.60 -5.18 -5.65
C ILE A 61 -3.13 -3.76 -5.84
N VAL A 62 -2.78 -3.38 -7.07
CA VAL A 62 -2.35 -2.02 -7.37
C VAL A 62 -3.42 -1.01 -6.96
N ALA A 63 -4.70 -1.25 -7.28
CA ALA A 63 -5.80 -0.40 -6.87
C ALA A 63 -5.96 -0.29 -5.34
N LEU A 64 -5.81 -1.40 -4.61
CA LEU A 64 -5.89 -1.41 -3.15
C LEU A 64 -4.75 -0.60 -2.52
N VAL A 65 -3.54 -0.79 -3.02
CA VAL A 65 -2.37 -0.04 -2.55
C VAL A 65 -2.51 1.44 -2.89
N TYR A 66 -3.10 1.79 -4.03
CA TYR A 66 -3.43 3.18 -4.34
C TYR A 66 -4.42 3.79 -3.33
N ASN A 67 -5.41 3.04 -2.86
CA ASN A 67 -6.31 3.52 -1.81
C ASN A 67 -5.53 3.84 -0.52
N VAL A 68 -4.64 2.95 -0.09
CA VAL A 68 -3.79 3.16 1.10
C VAL A 68 -2.87 4.38 0.92
N LEU A 69 -2.20 4.50 -0.23
CA LEU A 69 -1.34 5.64 -0.54
C LEU A 69 -2.12 6.96 -0.59
N LYS A 70 -3.37 6.93 -1.08
CA LYS A 70 -4.27 8.08 -1.06
C LYS A 70 -4.58 8.50 0.37
N THR A 71 -4.89 7.57 1.26
CA THR A 71 -5.14 7.90 2.67
C THR A 71 -3.90 8.46 3.37
N PHE A 72 -2.71 7.95 3.06
CA PHE A 72 -1.45 8.54 3.54
C PHE A 72 -1.25 9.98 3.07
N MET A 73 -1.62 10.28 1.82
CA MET A 73 -1.58 11.65 1.28
C MET A 73 -2.61 12.57 1.96
N GLU A 74 -3.80 12.06 2.26
CA GLU A 74 -4.86 12.81 2.97
C GLU A 74 -4.46 13.11 4.43
N MET A 75 -3.78 12.17 5.11
CA MET A 75 -3.29 12.35 6.48
C MET A 75 -2.18 13.39 6.59
N ASN A 76 -1.14 13.29 5.75
CA ASN A 76 -0.01 14.21 5.80
C ASN A 76 0.58 14.43 4.40
N PRO A 77 0.04 15.38 3.63
CA PRO A 77 0.46 15.60 2.24
C PRO A 77 1.91 16.09 2.13
N VAL A 78 2.40 16.80 3.15
CA VAL A 78 3.78 17.32 3.19
C VAL A 78 4.78 16.17 3.34
N LEU A 79 4.54 15.29 4.32
CA LEU A 79 5.39 14.12 4.55
C LEU A 79 5.32 13.14 3.37
N PHE A 80 4.14 12.97 2.76
CA PHE A 80 3.99 12.11 1.59
C PHE A 80 4.85 12.58 0.40
N ASP A 81 4.87 13.89 0.13
CA ASP A 81 5.70 14.47 -0.93
C ASP A 81 7.20 14.32 -0.63
N GLU A 82 7.60 14.53 0.62
CA GLU A 82 8.98 14.32 1.07
C GLU A 82 9.42 12.86 0.89
N LEU A 83 8.60 11.89 1.33
CA LEU A 83 8.88 10.46 1.16
C LEU A 83 8.95 10.06 -0.31
N THR A 84 8.08 10.64 -1.16
CA THR A 84 8.12 10.41 -2.60
C THR A 84 9.42 10.92 -3.22
N LYS A 85 9.88 12.11 -2.81
CA LYS A 85 11.16 12.69 -3.27
C LYS A 85 12.35 11.85 -2.81
N ASN A 86 12.39 11.48 -1.52
CA ASN A 86 13.46 10.67 -0.95
C ASN A 86 13.54 9.29 -1.63
N TYR A 87 12.41 8.62 -1.82
CA TYR A 87 12.36 7.33 -2.51
C TYR A 87 12.89 7.40 -3.95
N LYS A 88 12.56 8.47 -4.69
CA LYS A 88 13.09 8.69 -6.05
C LYS A 88 14.59 8.99 -6.04
N ALA A 89 15.07 9.76 -5.08
CA ALA A 89 16.48 10.10 -4.94
C ALA A 89 17.34 8.87 -4.59
N GLU A 90 16.84 7.98 -3.72
CA GLU A 90 17.53 6.72 -3.38
C GLU A 90 17.62 5.76 -4.57
N ARG A 91 16.60 5.72 -5.43
CA ARG A 91 16.58 4.87 -6.63
C ARG A 91 17.45 5.40 -7.78
N GLN A 92 17.91 6.65 -7.72
CA GLN A 92 18.79 7.28 -8.72
C GLN A 92 20.29 7.22 -8.34
N LYS A 93 20.62 6.73 -7.13
CA LYS A 93 21.99 6.40 -6.73
C LYS A 93 22.34 4.97 -7.13
#